data_AF-L7S1S5-F1
#
_entry.id   AF-L7S1S5-F1
#
_cell.length_a   1.000
_cell.length_b   1.000
_cell.length_c   1.000
_cell.angle_alpha   90.00
_cell.angle_beta   90.00
_cell.angle_gamma   90.00
#
_symmetry.space_group_name_H-M   'P 1'
#
loop_
_entity.id
_entity.type
_entity.pdbx_description
1 polymer ?
#
loop_
_entity_poly.entity_id
_entity_poly.type
_entity_poly.pdbx_seq_one_letter_code
_entity_poly.pdbx_strand_id
1 'polypeptide(L)'
;TLEIQEFCNDYTRSHMVESIGWVYQNCGEYFVAEATSFWGLGTAYSNIQSATRSVSHAMSMARSAYNIATFMKQNVGDENNKPSADNVLGTLKHLTSFILYEIERTIKLVVPKCCKDTDVSAEQRLERAKNLISLGRLMQETAINSRQGKPEDSDNLQRLYGIVETLNMT
;
A
#
# COMPACT_ATOMS: atom_id res chain seq x y z
N THR A 1 7.45 -25.54 -5.47
CA THR A 1 8.51 -24.72 -4.82
C THR A 1 8.81 -23.45 -5.60
N LEU A 2 8.98 -23.53 -6.93
CA LEU A 2 9.15 -22.36 -7.81
C LEU A 2 7.98 -21.36 -7.71
N GLU A 3 6.74 -21.85 -7.80
CA GLU A 3 5.53 -21.02 -7.71
C GLU A 3 5.39 -20.28 -6.36
N ILE A 4 5.83 -20.92 -5.26
CA ILE A 4 5.87 -20.30 -3.93
C ILE A 4 6.92 -19.18 -3.90
N GLN A 5 8.10 -19.41 -4.48
CA GLN A 5 9.14 -18.39 -4.56
C GLN A 5 8.73 -17.20 -5.42
N GLU A 6 8.11 -17.45 -6.58
CA GLU A 6 7.57 -16.40 -7.47
C GLU A 6 6.49 -15.58 -6.77
N PHE A 7 5.58 -16.25 -6.04
CA PHE A 7 4.57 -15.59 -5.23
C PHE A 7 5.17 -14.71 -4.11
N CYS A 8 6.16 -15.23 -3.37
CA CYS A 8 6.81 -14.47 -2.30
C CYS A 8 7.66 -13.32 -2.84
N ASN A 9 8.37 -13.50 -3.94
CA ASN A 9 9.29 -12.51 -4.47
C ASN A 9 8.57 -11.42 -5.29
N ASP A 10 7.72 -11.79 -6.24
CA ASP A 10 7.28 -10.83 -7.25
C ASP A 10 5.85 -10.34 -7.00
N TYR A 11 4.95 -11.25 -6.64
CA TYR A 11 3.58 -10.88 -6.29
C TYR A 11 3.55 -10.05 -4.99
N THR A 12 4.15 -10.56 -3.91
CA THR A 12 4.08 -9.88 -2.61
C THR A 12 4.79 -8.53 -2.65
N ARG A 13 5.98 -8.44 -3.26
CA ARG A 13 6.74 -7.19 -3.38
C ARG A 13 5.97 -6.11 -4.12
N SER A 14 5.46 -6.41 -5.32
CA SER A 14 4.73 -5.42 -6.13
C SER A 14 3.46 -4.94 -5.42
N HIS A 15 2.71 -5.83 -4.78
CA HIS A 15 1.52 -5.44 -4.02
C HIS A 15 1.83 -4.63 -2.76
N MET A 16 2.95 -4.88 -2.08
CA MET A 16 3.40 -4.03 -0.98
C MET A 16 3.70 -2.61 -1.47
N VAL A 17 4.48 -2.46 -2.55
CA VAL A 17 4.84 -1.15 -3.12
C VAL A 17 3.59 -0.38 -3.55
N GLU A 18 2.68 -1.04 -4.26
CA GLU A 18 1.39 -0.46 -4.66
C GLU A 18 0.54 -0.03 -3.46
N SER A 19 0.47 -0.86 -2.43
CA SER A 19 -0.30 -0.60 -1.21
C SER A 19 0.23 0.60 -0.44
N ILE A 20 1.55 0.71 -0.26
CA ILE A 20 2.20 1.89 0.33
C ILE A 20 1.95 3.13 -0.52
N GLY A 21 2.17 3.02 -1.83
CA GLY A 21 1.99 4.13 -2.77
C GLY A 21 0.57 4.68 -2.78
N TRP A 22 -0.42 3.78 -2.70
CA TRP A 22 -1.82 4.15 -2.59
C TRP A 22 -2.09 4.97 -1.32
N VAL A 23 -1.53 4.58 -0.16
CA VAL A 23 -1.70 5.33 1.10
C VAL A 23 -1.05 6.70 1.01
N TYR A 24 0.17 6.79 0.47
CA TYR A 24 0.87 8.07 0.28
C TYR A 24 0.07 9.02 -0.59
N GLN A 25 -0.44 8.53 -1.72
CA GLN A 25 -1.30 9.32 -2.60
C GLN A 25 -2.56 9.80 -1.87
N ASN A 26 -3.28 8.90 -1.21
CA ASN A 26 -4.56 9.24 -0.57
C ASN A 26 -4.39 10.25 0.58
N CYS A 27 -3.38 10.04 1.43
CA CYS A 27 -3.11 10.96 2.53
C CYS A 27 -2.64 12.33 2.03
N GLY A 28 -1.82 12.37 0.98
CA GLY A 28 -1.41 13.62 0.34
C GLY A 28 -2.59 14.36 -0.28
N GLU A 29 -3.44 13.68 -1.05
CA GLU A 29 -4.65 14.25 -1.66
C GLU A 29 -5.62 14.79 -0.60
N TYR A 30 -5.82 14.04 0.50
CA TYR A 30 -6.61 14.49 1.63
C TYR A 30 -6.06 15.78 2.24
N PHE A 31 -4.75 15.84 2.50
CA PHE A 31 -4.13 17.02 3.11
C PHE A 31 -4.19 18.24 2.20
N VAL A 32 -3.87 18.08 0.90
CA VAL A 32 -3.98 19.17 -0.08
C VAL A 32 -5.41 19.69 -0.13
N ALA A 33 -6.40 18.79 -0.15
CA ALA A 33 -7.80 19.18 -0.13
C ALA A 33 -8.21 19.89 1.18
N GLU A 34 -7.78 19.39 2.34
CA GLU A 34 -8.02 20.03 3.65
C GLU A 34 -7.43 21.45 3.67
N ALA A 35 -6.21 21.63 3.14
CA ALA A 35 -5.50 22.90 3.13
C ALA A 35 -6.02 23.91 2.09
N THR A 36 -6.63 23.46 0.99
CA THR A 36 -6.99 24.33 -0.15
C THR A 36 -8.49 24.48 -0.39
N SER A 37 -9.33 23.62 0.19
CA SER A 37 -10.77 23.67 -0.04
C SER A 37 -11.53 24.46 1.03
N PHE A 38 -12.53 25.22 0.58
CA PHE A 38 -13.44 25.96 1.45
C PHE A 38 -14.33 24.97 2.22
N TRP A 39 -14.26 24.99 3.55
CA TRP A 39 -15.01 24.12 4.48
C TRP A 39 -14.88 22.60 4.22
N GLY A 40 -13.72 22.13 3.77
CA GLY A 40 -13.42 20.69 3.69
C GLY A 40 -14.17 19.92 2.61
N LEU A 41 -14.93 20.60 1.73
CA LEU A 41 -15.64 19.97 0.60
C LEU A 41 -14.70 19.23 -0.36
N GLY A 42 -13.43 19.64 -0.46
CA GLY A 42 -12.44 18.96 -1.27
C GLY A 42 -12.03 17.59 -0.75
N THR A 43 -12.20 17.29 0.54
CA THR A 43 -11.76 16.03 1.15
C THR A 43 -12.69 14.86 0.85
N ALA A 44 -13.92 15.13 0.39
CA ALA A 44 -14.96 14.13 0.18
C ALA A 44 -14.52 12.98 -0.74
N TYR A 45 -13.81 13.28 -1.83
CA TYR A 45 -13.36 12.26 -2.79
C TYR A 45 -12.34 11.30 -2.14
N SER A 46 -11.29 11.84 -1.52
CA SER A 46 -10.27 11.04 -0.82
C SER A 46 -10.88 10.19 0.30
N ASN A 47 -11.84 10.74 1.05
CA ASN A 47 -12.54 10.01 2.11
C ASN A 47 -13.36 8.83 1.55
N ILE A 48 -14.09 9.03 0.45
CA ILE A 48 -14.87 7.96 -0.19
C ILE A 48 -13.95 6.86 -0.72
N GLN A 49 -12.85 7.23 -1.37
CA GLN A 49 -11.88 6.28 -1.91
C GLN A 49 -11.24 5.46 -0.78
N SER A 50 -10.85 6.13 0.31
CA SER A 50 -10.28 5.48 1.49
C SER A 50 -11.26 4.59 2.23
N ALA A 51 -12.52 5.03 2.39
CA ALA A 51 -13.57 4.24 3.01
C ALA A 51 -13.84 2.96 2.20
N THR A 52 -13.99 3.09 0.88
CA THR A 52 -14.23 1.95 -0.03
C THR A 52 -13.11 0.92 0.06
N ARG A 53 -11.85 1.37 0.00
CA ARG A 53 -10.70 0.47 0.10
C ARG A 53 -10.59 -0.19 1.47
N SER A 54 -10.84 0.56 2.54
CA SER A 54 -10.76 0.03 3.92
C SER A 54 -11.81 -1.06 4.17
N VAL A 55 -13.03 -0.89 3.64
CA VAL A 55 -14.08 -1.91 3.69
C VAL A 55 -13.69 -3.15 2.88
N SER A 56 -13.20 -2.97 1.65
CA SER A 56 -12.73 -4.08 0.80
C SER A 56 -11.64 -4.91 1.48
N HIS A 57 -10.67 -4.24 2.10
CA HIS A 57 -9.59 -4.91 2.81
C HIS A 57 -10.06 -5.61 4.08
N ALA A 58 -10.96 -5.01 4.85
CA ALA A 58 -11.54 -5.66 6.03
C ALA A 58 -12.28 -6.96 5.66
N MET A 59 -13.05 -6.96 4.56
CA MET A 59 -13.69 -8.18 4.05
C MET A 59 -12.66 -9.23 3.60
N SER A 60 -11.61 -8.80 2.91
CA SER A 60 -10.56 -9.68 2.41
C SER A 60 -9.76 -10.32 3.55
N MET A 61 -9.49 -9.55 4.61
CA MET A 61 -8.88 -10.01 5.84
C MET A 61 -9.78 -11.03 6.56
N ALA A 62 -11.08 -10.76 6.71
CA ALA A 62 -12.01 -11.68 7.34
C ALA A 62 -12.09 -13.03 6.61
N ARG A 63 -12.16 -13.02 5.28
CA ARG A 63 -12.10 -14.24 4.45
C ARG A 63 -10.77 -14.97 4.62
N SER A 64 -9.67 -14.24 4.66
CA SER A 64 -8.34 -14.80 4.85
C SER A 64 -8.19 -15.47 6.22
N ALA A 65 -8.72 -14.85 7.28
CA ALA A 65 -8.74 -15.41 8.63
C ALA A 65 -9.49 -16.74 8.67
N TYR A 66 -10.68 -16.77 8.05
CA TYR A 66 -11.50 -17.97 7.94
C TYR A 66 -10.78 -19.11 7.20
N ASN A 67 -10.14 -18.80 6.08
CA ASN A 67 -9.43 -19.81 5.28
C ASN A 67 -8.18 -20.34 5.99
N ILE A 68 -7.41 -19.48 6.67
CA ILE A 68 -6.25 -19.92 7.47
C ILE A 68 -6.71 -20.81 8.64
N ALA A 69 -7.75 -20.41 9.36
CA ALA A 69 -8.28 -21.20 10.47
C ALA A 69 -8.77 -22.59 10.01
N THR A 70 -9.44 -22.63 8.85
CA THR A 70 -9.90 -23.88 8.22
C THR A 70 -8.70 -24.76 7.83
N PHE A 71 -7.68 -24.18 7.19
CA PHE A 71 -6.45 -24.89 6.84
C PHE A 71 -5.74 -25.46 8.07
N MET A 72 -5.58 -24.66 9.14
CA MET A 72 -4.97 -25.12 10.39
C MET A 72 -5.76 -26.28 11.00
N LYS A 73 -7.08 -26.18 11.08
CA LYS A 73 -7.93 -27.26 11.61
C LYS A 73 -7.80 -28.56 10.83
N GLN A 74 -7.59 -28.49 9.51
CA GLN A 74 -7.51 -29.65 8.63
C GLN A 74 -6.12 -30.30 8.59
N ASN A 75 -5.06 -29.52 8.75
CA ASN A 75 -3.68 -29.97 8.46
C ASN A 75 -2.74 -29.88 9.67
N VAL A 76 -3.03 -29.02 10.65
CA VAL A 76 -2.19 -28.84 11.85
C VAL A 76 -2.84 -29.63 12.99
N GLY A 77 -2.48 -30.91 13.10
CA GLY A 77 -2.99 -31.82 14.15
C GLY A 77 -3.10 -33.28 13.71
N ASP A 78 -3.00 -33.57 12.41
CA ASP A 78 -2.95 -34.92 11.86
C ASP A 78 -1.56 -35.19 11.26
N GLU A 79 -0.74 -35.98 11.97
CA GLU A 79 0.64 -36.29 11.58
C GLU A 79 0.74 -37.02 10.23
N ASN A 80 -0.36 -37.61 9.75
CA ASN A 80 -0.44 -38.28 8.46
C ASN A 80 -0.85 -37.34 7.32
N ASN A 81 -1.36 -36.14 7.63
CA ASN A 81 -1.83 -35.18 6.64
C ASN A 81 -0.81 -34.08 6.39
N LYS A 82 0.18 -34.33 5.52
CA LYS A 82 1.11 -33.29 5.08
C LYS A 82 0.41 -32.35 4.08
N PRO A 83 0.42 -31.03 4.31
CA PRO A 83 -0.23 -30.09 3.40
C PRO A 83 0.46 -30.09 2.03
N SER A 84 -0.35 -30.11 0.96
CA SER A 84 0.14 -29.99 -0.42
C SER A 84 0.74 -28.61 -0.68
N ALA A 85 1.54 -28.49 -1.75
CA ALA A 85 2.09 -27.19 -2.18
C ALA A 85 0.98 -26.16 -2.46
N ASP A 86 -0.14 -26.59 -3.02
CA ASP A 86 -1.29 -25.73 -3.30
C ASP A 86 -1.95 -25.21 -2.02
N ASN A 87 -2.08 -26.07 -1.00
CA ASN A 87 -2.62 -25.67 0.29
C ASN A 87 -1.72 -24.64 0.98
N VAL A 88 -0.39 -24.84 0.89
CA VAL A 88 0.60 -23.89 1.41
C VAL A 88 0.53 -22.56 0.66
N LEU A 89 0.50 -22.59 -0.68
CA LEU A 89 0.40 -21.39 -1.51
C LEU A 89 -0.90 -20.62 -1.25
N GLY A 90 -2.03 -21.32 -1.11
CA GLY A 90 -3.32 -20.72 -0.76
C GLY A 90 -3.26 -20.02 0.60
N THR A 91 -2.63 -20.66 1.59
CA THR A 91 -2.42 -20.06 2.91
C THR A 91 -1.52 -18.82 2.84
N LEU A 92 -0.45 -18.86 2.04
CA LEU A 92 0.42 -17.71 1.82
C LEU A 92 -0.32 -16.53 1.18
N LYS A 93 -1.22 -16.77 0.21
CA LYS A 93 -2.09 -15.73 -0.37
C LYS A 93 -2.95 -15.02 0.69
N HIS A 94 -3.47 -15.79 1.64
CA HIS A 94 -4.25 -15.24 2.76
C HIS A 94 -3.38 -14.46 3.75
N LEU A 95 -2.17 -14.94 4.05
CA LEU A 95 -1.20 -14.22 4.87
C LEU A 95 -0.75 -12.91 4.23
N THR A 96 -0.53 -12.89 2.91
CA THR A 96 -0.22 -11.65 2.18
C THR A 96 -1.35 -10.62 2.31
N SER A 97 -2.62 -11.04 2.26
CA SER A 97 -3.75 -10.12 2.47
C SER A 97 -3.74 -9.47 3.87
N PHE A 98 -3.35 -10.22 4.90
CA PHE A 98 -3.14 -9.68 6.25
C PHE A 98 -1.98 -8.69 6.31
N ILE A 99 -0.83 -9.05 5.71
CA ILE A 99 0.35 -8.20 5.69
C ILE A 99 0.05 -6.87 5.01
N LEU A 100 -0.63 -6.90 3.85
CA LEU A 100 -1.01 -5.69 3.13
C LEU A 100 -1.97 -4.82 3.96
N TYR A 101 -2.95 -5.42 4.65
CA TYR A 101 -3.83 -4.68 5.56
C TYR A 101 -3.06 -3.96 6.67
N GLU A 102 -2.14 -4.66 7.35
CA GLU A 102 -1.35 -4.09 8.45
C GLU A 102 -0.38 -3.00 7.97
N ILE A 103 0.22 -3.16 6.78
CA ILE A 103 1.05 -2.14 6.15
C ILE A 103 0.24 -0.87 5.91
N GLU A 104 -0.93 -0.98 5.25
CA GLU A 104 -1.75 0.21 4.98
C GLU A 104 -2.20 0.88 6.27
N ARG A 105 -2.65 0.09 7.24
CA ARG A 105 -3.11 0.60 8.52
C ARG A 105 -2.01 1.35 9.25
N THR A 106 -0.80 0.79 9.31
CA THR A 106 0.34 1.41 9.98
C THR A 106 0.72 2.72 9.30
N ILE A 107 0.81 2.73 7.97
CA ILE A 107 1.25 3.90 7.21
C ILE A 107 0.19 5.01 7.25
N LYS A 108 -1.11 4.67 7.21
CA LYS A 108 -2.21 5.64 7.38
C LYS A 108 -2.14 6.38 8.72
N LEU A 109 -1.55 5.79 9.76
CA LEU A 109 -1.39 6.43 11.07
C LEU A 109 -0.17 7.36 11.14
N VAL A 110 0.85 7.12 10.31
CA VAL A 110 2.12 7.85 10.35
C VAL A 110 2.13 9.00 9.35
N VAL A 111 1.69 8.78 8.12
CA VAL A 111 1.80 9.76 7.02
C VAL A 111 1.13 11.11 7.35
N PRO A 112 -0.09 11.17 7.93
CA PRO A 112 -0.70 12.44 8.26
C PRO A 112 0.12 13.26 9.25
N LYS A 113 0.90 12.61 10.14
CA LYS A 113 1.77 13.31 11.10
C LYS A 113 2.92 14.01 10.39
N CYS A 114 3.48 13.41 9.34
CA CYS A 114 4.50 14.03 8.51
C CYS A 114 3.97 15.24 7.75
N CYS A 115 2.72 15.18 7.25
CA CYS A 115 2.08 16.31 6.57
C CYS A 115 1.67 17.44 7.53
N LYS A 116 1.28 17.09 8.77
CA LYS A 116 0.81 18.05 9.80
C LYS A 116 1.92 18.54 10.73
N ASP A 117 3.17 18.18 10.46
CA ASP A 117 4.35 18.60 11.21
C ASP A 117 4.41 20.13 11.31
N THR A 118 4.31 20.64 12.53
CA THR A 118 4.21 22.07 12.78
C THR A 118 5.53 22.81 12.82
N ASP A 119 6.64 22.10 12.79
CA ASP A 119 7.99 22.68 12.88
C ASP A 119 8.44 23.35 11.56
N VAL A 120 7.63 23.23 10.50
CA VAL A 120 7.85 23.87 9.18
C VAL A 120 6.67 24.76 8.76
N SER A 121 6.86 25.61 7.75
CA SER A 121 5.83 26.53 7.25
C SER A 121 4.62 25.80 6.63
N ALA A 122 3.47 26.47 6.53
CA ALA A 122 2.29 25.88 5.91
C ALA A 122 2.51 25.55 4.42
N GLU A 123 3.30 26.38 3.72
CA GLU A 123 3.71 26.16 2.34
C GLU A 123 4.55 24.88 2.21
N GLN A 124 5.53 24.69 3.10
CA GLN A 124 6.36 23.49 3.13
C GLN A 124 5.54 22.22 3.43
N ARG A 125 4.54 22.30 4.32
CA ARG A 125 3.60 21.19 4.57
C ARG A 125 2.79 20.82 3.33
N LEU A 126 2.29 21.83 2.61
CA LEU A 126 1.55 21.63 1.38
C LEU A 126 2.43 21.02 0.28
N GLU A 127 3.69 21.44 0.18
CA GLU A 127 4.68 20.87 -0.73
C GLU A 127 5.00 19.41 -0.39
N ARG A 128 5.24 19.09 0.89
CA ARG A 128 5.41 17.69 1.37
C ARG A 128 4.23 16.81 0.97
N ALA A 129 2.99 17.32 1.13
CA ALA A 129 1.79 16.59 0.72
C ALA A 129 1.75 16.35 -0.80
N LYS A 130 2.11 17.33 -1.63
CA LYS A 130 2.21 17.17 -3.09
C LYS A 130 3.29 16.16 -3.47
N ASN A 131 4.44 16.18 -2.81
CA ASN A 131 5.52 15.21 -3.05
C ASN A 131 5.10 13.79 -2.68
N LEU A 132 4.31 13.61 -1.60
CA LEU A 132 3.71 12.32 -1.25
C LEU A 132 2.72 11.81 -2.32
N ILE A 133 1.93 12.71 -2.94
CA ILE A 133 1.06 12.35 -4.06
C ILE A 133 1.89 11.82 -5.24
N SER A 134 2.91 12.56 -5.63
CA SER A 134 3.79 12.18 -6.74
C SER A 134 4.51 10.86 -6.48
N LEU A 135 5.10 10.70 -5.29
CA LEU A 135 5.74 9.46 -4.89
C LEU A 135 4.76 8.29 -4.87
N GLY A 136 3.57 8.49 -4.32
CA GLY A 136 2.52 7.47 -4.27
C GLY A 136 2.07 6.98 -5.66
N ARG A 137 2.00 7.88 -6.64
CA ARG A 137 1.70 7.54 -8.04
C ARG A 137 2.84 6.75 -8.68
N LEU A 138 4.08 7.20 -8.54
CA LEU A 138 5.27 6.50 -9.06
C LEU A 138 5.38 5.08 -8.50
N MET A 139 5.12 4.90 -7.20
CA MET A 139 5.13 3.58 -6.57
C MET A 139 4.07 2.65 -7.17
N GLN A 140 2.84 3.13 -7.38
CA GLN A 140 1.77 2.35 -8.00
C GLN A 140 2.08 2.00 -9.45
N GLU A 141 2.56 2.98 -10.24
CA GLU A 141 2.96 2.76 -11.64
C GLU A 141 4.10 1.74 -11.74
N THR A 142 5.13 1.86 -10.90
CA THR A 142 6.27 0.93 -10.85
C THR A 142 5.81 -0.48 -10.51
N ALA A 143 4.93 -0.63 -9.52
CA ALA A 143 4.37 -1.92 -9.14
C ALA A 143 3.54 -2.57 -10.27
N ILE A 144 2.71 -1.78 -10.97
CA ILE A 144 1.92 -2.26 -12.11
C ILE A 144 2.83 -2.67 -13.26
N ASN A 145 3.81 -1.84 -13.60
CA ASN A 145 4.75 -2.11 -14.69
C ASN A 145 5.59 -3.36 -14.42
N SER A 146 6.08 -3.53 -13.19
CA SER A 146 6.81 -4.73 -12.75
C SER A 146 5.97 -6.00 -12.93
N ARG A 147 4.70 -5.99 -12.53
CA ARG A 147 3.79 -7.15 -12.75
C ARG A 147 3.49 -7.43 -14.22
N GLN A 148 3.55 -6.40 -15.07
CA GLN A 148 3.34 -6.53 -16.51
C GLN A 148 4.63 -6.90 -17.27
N GLY A 149 5.75 -7.10 -16.57
CA GLY A 149 7.05 -7.40 -17.19
C GLY A 149 7.59 -6.26 -18.07
N LYS A 150 7.12 -5.03 -17.84
CA LYS A 150 7.63 -3.86 -18.57
C LYS A 150 9.03 -3.50 -18.07
N PRO A 151 9.91 -3.01 -18.98
CA PRO A 151 11.23 -2.55 -18.57
C PRO A 151 11.11 -1.40 -17.57
N GLU A 152 12.17 -1.24 -16.77
CA GLU A 152 12.28 -0.14 -15.82
C GLU A 152 12.17 1.19 -16.55
N ASP A 153 11.26 2.05 -16.07
CA ASP A 153 10.94 3.31 -16.72
C ASP A 153 11.95 4.39 -16.27
N SER A 154 12.86 4.76 -17.15
CA SER A 154 13.86 5.80 -16.90
C SER A 154 13.25 7.15 -16.56
N ASP A 155 12.03 7.44 -17.05
CA ASP A 155 11.29 8.66 -16.71
C ASP A 155 10.83 8.62 -15.24
N ASN A 156 10.38 7.46 -14.75
CA ASN A 156 10.02 7.30 -13.34
C ASN A 156 11.22 7.49 -12.41
N LEU A 157 12.41 7.02 -12.78
CA LEU A 157 13.63 7.26 -12.01
C LEU A 157 13.98 8.75 -11.96
N GLN A 158 13.91 9.46 -13.10
CA GLN A 158 14.17 10.90 -13.13
C GLN A 158 13.16 11.70 -12.28
N ARG A 159 11.87 11.35 -12.35
CA ARG A 159 10.83 11.97 -11.50
C ARG A 159 11.11 11.71 -10.01
N LEU A 160 11.58 10.51 -9.66
CA LEU A 160 11.91 10.15 -8.28
C LEU A 160 13.13 10.92 -7.76
N TYR A 161 14.17 11.09 -8.58
CA TYR A 161 15.29 11.97 -8.25
C TYR A 161 14.86 13.41 -8.02
N GLY A 162 13.99 13.95 -8.89
CA GLY A 162 13.44 15.29 -8.71
C GLY A 162 12.69 15.46 -7.37
N ILE A 163 11.90 14.47 -6.95
CA ILE A 163 11.23 14.48 -5.64
C ILE A 163 12.24 14.51 -4.50
N VAL A 164 13.28 13.66 -4.56
CA VAL A 164 14.33 13.58 -3.52
C VAL A 164 15.12 14.88 -3.42
N GLU A 165 15.49 15.49 -4.55
CA GLU A 165 16.14 16.79 -4.57
C GLU A 165 15.28 17.88 -3.92
N THR A 166 13.97 17.88 -4.21
CA THR A 166 13.02 18.83 -3.62
C THR A 166 12.95 18.65 -2.09
N LEU A 167 12.93 17.40 -1.61
CA LEU A 167 12.92 17.09 -0.17
C LEU A 167 14.23 17.45 0.54
N ASN A 168 15.37 17.43 -0.15
CA ASN A 168 16.68 17.78 0.42
C ASN A 168 16.92 19.30 0.46
N MET A 169 16.11 20.10 -0.26
CA MET A 169 16.19 21.56 -0.28
C MET A 169 15.23 22.24 0.71
N THR A 170 14.34 21.49 1.37
CA THR A 170 13.36 21.95 2.38
C THR A 170 13.74 21.55 3.79
#